data_AF-A0A839VUD0-F1
#
_entry.id   AF-A0A839VUD0-F1
#
_cell.length_a   1.000
_cell.length_b   1.000
_cell.length_c   1.000
_cell.angle_alpha   90.00
_cell.angle_beta   90.00
_cell.angle_gamma   90.00
#
_symmetry.space_group_name_H-M   'P 1'
#
loop_
_entity.id
_entity.type
_entity.pdbx_description
1 polymer ?
#
loop_
_entity_poly.entity_id
_entity_poly.type
_entity_poly.pdbx_seq_one_letter_code
_entity_poly.pdbx_strand_id
1 'polypeptide(L)'
;MDATDTPDRYVSFKGIDCEGNSRRIIERLYMHIDDPAKTNAFWERFRAKLAVADDPLKRQADGLCLLCANVYYISDLFEEYEDEEGLAMLRQLEDECC
;
A
#
# COMPACT_ATOMS: atom_id res chain seq x y z
N MET A 1 -1.41 -34.23 -7.73
CA MET A 1 -0.20 -33.55 -7.21
C MET A 1 -0.41 -32.08 -7.51
N ASP A 2 -1.05 -31.36 -6.59
CA ASP A 2 -1.05 -29.90 -6.64
C ASP A 2 0.36 -29.47 -6.31
N ALA A 3 1.08 -28.94 -7.30
CA ALA A 3 2.25 -28.14 -7.02
C ALA A 3 1.75 -26.97 -6.16
N THR A 4 2.35 -26.74 -5.00
CA THR A 4 2.24 -25.48 -4.27
C THR A 4 2.87 -24.41 -5.16
N ASP A 5 2.07 -23.91 -6.11
CA ASP A 5 2.46 -22.87 -7.04
C ASP A 5 2.61 -21.60 -6.20
N THR A 6 3.87 -21.22 -5.95
CA THR A 6 4.16 -19.92 -5.34
C THR A 6 3.64 -18.88 -6.33
N PRO A 7 2.82 -17.90 -5.91
CA PRO A 7 2.31 -16.88 -6.82
C PRO A 7 3.47 -16.21 -7.57
N ASP A 8 3.40 -16.21 -8.91
CA ASP A 8 4.42 -15.61 -9.77
C ASP A 8 3.74 -14.66 -10.75
N ARG A 9 3.86 -13.34 -10.49
CA ARG A 9 3.27 -12.29 -11.33
C ARG A 9 3.75 -12.31 -12.78
N TYR A 10 4.93 -12.87 -13.05
CA TYR A 10 5.46 -12.99 -14.41
C TYR A 10 4.86 -14.17 -15.18
N VAL A 11 4.17 -15.08 -14.49
CA VAL A 11 3.39 -16.18 -15.08
C VAL A 11 1.89 -15.85 -15.07
N SER A 12 1.35 -15.47 -13.91
CA SER A 12 -0.07 -15.14 -13.72
C SER A 12 -0.31 -14.38 -12.42
N PHE A 13 -1.33 -13.53 -12.40
CA PHE A 13 -1.83 -12.90 -11.17
C PHE A 13 -2.71 -13.84 -10.31
N LYS A 14 -2.89 -15.11 -10.71
CA LYS A 14 -3.73 -16.05 -9.98
C LYS A 14 -3.15 -16.30 -8.57
N GLY A 15 -3.95 -16.01 -7.55
CA GLY A 15 -3.55 -16.17 -6.15
C GLY A 15 -2.90 -14.94 -5.53
N ILE A 16 -2.75 -13.84 -6.28
CA ILE A 16 -2.29 -12.55 -5.77
C ILE A 16 -3.51 -11.68 -5.40
N ASP A 17 -3.55 -11.19 -4.16
CA ASP A 17 -4.62 -10.31 -3.65
C ASP A 17 -4.13 -8.86 -3.50
N CYS A 18 -3.97 -8.15 -4.61
CA CYS A 18 -3.48 -6.77 -4.60
C CYS A 18 -4.45 -5.79 -3.90
N GLU A 19 -5.75 -6.01 -4.03
CA GLU A 19 -6.75 -5.16 -3.38
C GLU A 19 -6.71 -5.34 -1.86
N GLY A 20 -6.71 -6.59 -1.38
CA GLY A 20 -6.61 -6.88 0.05
C GLY A 20 -5.28 -6.41 0.65
N ASN A 21 -4.16 -6.67 -0.04
CA ASN A 21 -2.84 -6.21 0.41
C ASN A 21 -2.74 -4.68 0.47
N SER A 22 -3.22 -3.98 -0.57
CA SER A 22 -3.23 -2.51 -0.56
C SER A 22 -4.10 -1.94 0.56
N ARG A 23 -5.29 -2.50 0.82
CA ARG A 23 -6.15 -2.08 1.94
C ARG A 23 -5.44 -2.20 3.29
N ARG A 24 -4.76 -3.33 3.54
CA ARG A 24 -4.04 -3.57 4.81
C ARG A 24 -2.88 -2.58 5.01
N ILE A 25 -2.16 -2.25 3.94
CA ILE A 25 -1.08 -1.25 3.99
C ILE A 25 -1.64 0.14 4.26
N ILE A 26 -2.77 0.50 3.62
CA ILE A 26 -3.45 1.78 3.87
C ILE A 26 -3.88 1.89 5.34
N GLU A 27 -4.48 0.83 5.90
CA GLU A 27 -4.85 0.78 7.33
C GLU A 27 -3.63 0.95 8.24
N ARG A 28 -2.53 0.27 7.94
CA ARG A 28 -1.26 0.40 8.70
C ARG A 28 -0.66 1.80 8.58
N LEU A 29 -0.70 2.39 7.40
CA LEU A 29 -0.27 3.76 7.16
C LEU A 29 -1.06 4.74 8.04
N TYR A 30 -2.39 4.60 8.09
CA TYR A 30 -3.24 5.43 8.95
C TYR A 30 -2.85 5.35 10.43
N MET A 31 -2.43 4.19 10.94
CA MET A 31 -1.95 4.05 12.33
C MET A 31 -0.75 4.96 12.66
N HIS A 32 0.05 5.34 11.67
CA HIS A 32 1.14 6.31 11.85
C HIS A 32 0.67 7.73 11.61
N ILE A 33 0.11 8.01 10.43
CA ILE A 33 -0.12 9.40 10.02
C ILE A 33 -1.27 10.06 10.78
N ASP A 34 -2.15 9.31 11.45
CA ASP A 34 -3.20 9.86 12.31
C ASP A 34 -2.66 10.44 13.62
N ASP A 35 -1.42 10.11 14.00
CA ASP A 35 -0.70 10.83 15.05
C ASP A 35 -0.22 12.20 14.51
N PRO A 36 -0.65 13.34 15.10
CA PRO A 36 -0.21 14.67 14.69
C PRO A 36 1.30 14.88 14.79
N ALA A 37 2.01 14.10 15.61
CA ALA A 37 3.47 14.16 15.72
C ALA A 37 4.19 13.47 14.55
N LYS A 38 3.51 12.57 13.83
CA LYS A 38 4.05 11.76 12.73
C LYS A 38 3.54 12.16 11.35
N THR A 39 2.79 13.26 11.30
CA THR A 39 2.11 13.71 10.08
C THR A 39 2.62 15.05 9.60
N ASN A 40 2.36 15.35 8.33
CA ASN A 40 2.74 16.61 7.72
C ASN A 40 1.81 16.94 6.55
N ALA A 41 2.02 18.09 5.91
CA ALA A 41 1.17 18.56 4.80
C ALA A 41 1.15 17.59 3.60
N PHE A 42 2.18 16.77 3.40
CA PHE A 42 2.16 15.72 2.38
C PHE A 42 1.18 14.61 2.76
N TRP A 43 1.29 14.08 3.99
CA TRP A 43 0.39 13.03 4.47
C TRP A 43 -1.07 13.47 4.53
N GLU A 44 -1.35 14.72 4.89
CA GLU A 44 -2.72 15.27 4.80
C GLU A 44 -3.29 15.23 3.39
N ARG A 45 -2.48 15.61 2.39
CA ARG A 45 -2.89 15.57 0.98
C ARG A 45 -3.02 14.13 0.49
N PHE A 46 -2.17 13.23 0.97
CA PHE A 46 -2.23 11.81 0.65
C PHE A 46 -3.54 11.19 1.17
N ARG A 47 -3.92 11.49 2.42
CA ARG A 47 -5.23 11.10 2.99
C ARG A 47 -6.39 11.60 2.16
N ALA A 48 -6.35 12.87 1.76
CA ALA A 48 -7.41 13.44 0.95
C ALA A 48 -7.58 12.72 -0.41
N LYS A 49 -6.51 12.17 -0.98
CA LYS A 49 -6.57 11.33 -2.19
C LYS A 49 -7.13 9.95 -1.88
N LEU A 50 -6.68 9.30 -0.81
CA LEU A 50 -7.18 7.98 -0.38
C LEU A 50 -8.68 8.00 -0.08
N ALA A 51 -9.17 9.07 0.58
CA ALA A 51 -10.58 9.22 0.95
C ALA A 51 -11.55 9.21 -0.25
N VAL A 52 -11.03 9.35 -1.46
CA VAL A 52 -11.81 9.38 -2.69
C VAL A 52 -11.34 8.32 -3.69
N ALA A 53 -10.32 7.51 -3.36
CA ALA A 53 -9.71 6.54 -4.25
C ALA A 53 -10.67 5.43 -4.72
N ASP A 54 -11.66 5.08 -3.88
CA ASP A 54 -12.67 4.06 -4.18
C ASP A 54 -13.88 4.61 -4.96
N ASP A 55 -13.89 5.90 -5.33
CA ASP A 55 -14.99 6.50 -6.09
C ASP A 55 -14.78 6.30 -7.61
N PRO A 56 -15.51 5.37 -8.26
CA PRO A 56 -15.30 5.05 -9.67
C PRO A 56 -15.77 6.18 -10.60
N LEU A 57 -16.54 7.15 -10.10
CA LEU A 57 -16.98 8.31 -10.89
C LEU A 57 -15.93 9.41 -10.94
N LYS A 58 -14.93 9.38 -10.05
CA LYS A 58 -13.81 10.32 -10.08
C LYS A 58 -12.69 9.73 -10.92
N ARG A 59 -12.20 10.51 -11.89
CA ARG A 59 -11.04 10.14 -12.73
C ARG A 59 -9.74 10.37 -11.97
N GLN A 60 -9.43 9.49 -11.02
CA GLN A 60 -8.27 9.60 -10.14
C GLN A 60 -7.71 8.22 -9.79
N ALA A 61 -6.49 8.20 -9.24
CA ALA A 61 -5.79 6.98 -8.87
C ALA A 61 -6.51 6.24 -7.72
N ASP A 62 -6.62 4.92 -7.83
CA ASP A 62 -7.09 4.04 -6.77
C ASP A 62 -6.04 3.86 -5.66
N GLY A 63 -6.40 3.14 -4.59
CA GLY A 63 -5.54 2.91 -3.45
C GLY A 63 -4.22 2.23 -3.82
N LEU A 64 -4.27 1.18 -4.65
CA LEU A 64 -3.08 0.46 -5.11
C LEU A 64 -2.14 1.38 -5.90
N CYS A 65 -2.67 2.16 -6.83
CA CYS A 65 -1.89 3.11 -7.63
C CYS A 65 -1.26 4.19 -6.74
N LEU A 66 -1.98 4.69 -5.74
CA LEU A 66 -1.45 5.67 -4.79
C LEU A 66 -0.32 5.07 -3.94
N LEU A 67 -0.43 3.82 -3.49
CA LEU A 67 0.64 3.10 -2.79
C LEU A 67 1.86 2.89 -3.67
N CYS A 68 1.72 2.24 -4.84
CA CYS A 68 2.86 1.98 -5.74
C CYS A 68 3.57 3.30 -6.14
N ALA A 69 2.83 4.38 -6.38
CA ALA A 69 3.41 5.67 -6.77
C ALA A 69 4.14 6.40 -5.63
N ASN A 70 3.90 6.02 -4.37
CA ASN A 70 4.47 6.69 -3.19
C ASN A 70 5.19 5.70 -2.26
N VAL A 71 5.51 4.50 -2.75
CA VAL A 71 6.07 3.40 -1.96
C VAL A 71 7.30 3.81 -1.16
N TYR A 72 8.19 4.60 -1.78
CA TYR A 72 9.39 5.15 -1.15
C TYR A 72 9.08 6.04 0.06
N TYR A 73 8.06 6.90 -0.03
CA TYR A 73 7.68 7.77 1.10
C TYR A 73 7.04 6.97 2.23
N ILE A 74 6.33 5.89 1.89
CA ILE A 74 5.69 5.01 2.86
C ILE A 74 6.74 4.14 3.55
N SER A 75 7.74 3.65 2.81
CA SER A 75 8.88 2.94 3.40
C SER A 75 9.68 3.85 4.32
N ASP A 76 9.99 5.09 3.91
CA ASP A 76 10.69 6.06 4.77
C ASP A 76 9.94 6.28 6.09
N LEU A 77 8.61 6.41 6.05
CA LEU A 77 7.79 6.56 7.26
C LEU A 77 7.85 5.32 8.16
N PHE A 78 7.72 4.13 7.57
CA PHE A 78 7.80 2.89 8.35
C PHE A 78 9.20 2.67 8.92
N GLU A 79 10.27 3.04 8.21
CA GLU A 79 11.64 3.01 8.73
C GLU A 79 11.83 3.98 9.89
N GLU A 80 11.34 5.23 9.77
CA GLU A 80 11.43 6.25 10.83
C GLU A 80 10.79 5.79 12.15
N TYR A 81 9.70 5.01 12.06
CA TYR A 81 8.96 4.51 13.22
C TYR A 81 9.18 3.02 13.51
N GLU A 82 10.23 2.42 12.94
CA GLU A 82 10.64 1.03 13.17
C GLU A 82 9.51 0.00 12.92
N ASP A 83 8.64 0.26 11.94
CA ASP A 83 7.52 -0.60 11.59
C ASP A 83 7.94 -1.70 10.59
N GLU A 84 8.64 -2.70 11.11
CA GLU A 84 9.13 -3.85 10.33
C GLU A 84 8.00 -4.62 9.62
N GLU A 85 6.82 -4.69 10.23
CA GLU A 85 5.66 -5.37 9.64
C GLU A 85 5.14 -4.58 8.44
N GLY A 86 5.03 -3.26 8.56
CA GLY A 86 4.68 -2.38 7.44
C GLY A 86 5.68 -2.50 6.29
N LEU A 87 6.98 -2.54 6.58
CA LEU A 87 8.02 -2.74 5.57
C LEU A 87 7.91 -4.11 4.88
N ALA A 88 7.60 -5.17 5.63
CA ALA A 88 7.36 -6.49 5.05
C ALA A 88 6.14 -6.50 4.13
N MET A 89 5.05 -5.83 4.51
CA MET A 89 3.86 -5.68 3.66
C MET A 89 4.17 -4.90 2.38
N LEU A 90 4.95 -3.81 2.45
CA LEU A 90 5.35 -3.05 1.26
C LEU A 90 6.19 -3.90 0.30
N ARG A 91 7.16 -4.66 0.82
CA ARG A 91 7.97 -5.56 -0.02
C ARG A 91 7.10 -6.59 -0.73
N GLN A 92 6.14 -7.18 -0.03
CA GLN A 92 5.19 -8.10 -0.66
C GLN A 92 4.37 -7.41 -1.76
N LEU A 93 3.87 -6.19 -1.51
CA LEU A 93 3.13 -5.42 -2.51
C LEU A 93 3.98 -5.12 -3.75
N GLU A 94 5.25 -4.74 -3.57
CA GLU A 94 6.19 -4.47 -4.67
C GLU A 94 6.62 -5.72 -5.43
N ASP A 95 6.62 -6.89 -4.80
CA ASP A 95 6.94 -8.14 -5.47
C ASP A 95 5.75 -8.70 -6.26
N GLU A 96 4.53 -8.48 -5.75
CA GLU A 96 3.31 -9.11 -6.26
C GLU A 96 2.48 -8.19 -7.19
N CYS A 97 2.45 -6.88 -6.93
CA CYS A 97 1.43 -5.96 -7.47
C CYS A 97 1.98 -4.68 -8.12
N CYS A 98 3.16 -4.25 -7.71
CA CYS A 98 4.04 -3.36 -8.47
C CYS A 98 5.18 -4.25 -9.06
#